data_AF-A0ABD5SWY5-F1
#
_entry.id   AF-A0ABD5SWY5-F1
#
_cell.length_a   1.000
_cell.length_b   1.000
_cell.length_c   1.000
_cell.angle_alpha   90.00
_cell.angle_beta   90.00
_cell.angle_gamma   90.00
#
_symmetry.space_group_name_H-M   'P 1'
#
loop_
_entity.id
_entity.type
_entity.pdbx_description
1 polymer ?
#
loop_
_entity_poly.entity_id
_entity_poly.type
_entity_poly.pdbx_seq_one_letter_code
_entity_poly.pdbx_strand_id
1 'polypeptide(L)'
;MSVTDIDAGDLAESVRAVRETEPLVQSLTNTVTINDVANVTLHWGGLPVMADSFGDAGEMADLARAVLINTGQVPDGRVEAMHEAGKKANERGIPVVLDPVGVGSTPSREAVAESLLSEIDFTVINGNYGEISALAGVEAEVKGVESVGEYEAIERTAGSLAESTGATVVASGVE
;
A
#
# COMPACT_ATOMS: atom_id res chain seq x y z
N MET A 1 -16.29 10.10 10.38
CA MET A 1 -16.25 8.94 9.45
C MET A 1 -17.65 8.33 9.38
N SER A 2 -18.19 8.08 8.19
CA SER A 2 -19.35 7.18 8.04
C SER A 2 -18.83 5.76 8.07
N VAL A 3 -19.31 4.95 9.01
CA VAL A 3 -19.05 3.50 8.98
C VAL A 3 -19.87 2.93 7.83
N THR A 4 -19.20 2.38 6.82
CA THR A 4 -19.86 1.60 5.77
C THR A 4 -19.81 0.15 6.22
N ASP A 5 -20.97 -0.40 6.57
CA ASP A 5 -21.08 -1.83 6.83
C ASP A 5 -20.88 -2.58 5.50
N ILE A 6 -19.84 -3.41 5.43
CA ILE A 6 -19.59 -4.31 4.29
C ILE A 6 -20.14 -5.68 4.67
N ASP A 7 -20.99 -6.25 3.82
CA ASP A 7 -21.57 -7.57 4.05
C ASP A 7 -21.01 -8.65 3.09
N ALA A 8 -21.50 -9.88 3.26
CA ALA A 8 -21.06 -11.01 2.45
C ALA A 8 -21.44 -10.89 0.96
N GLY A 9 -22.49 -10.12 0.65
CA GLY A 9 -22.92 -9.78 -0.70
C GLY A 9 -21.92 -8.87 -1.40
N ASP A 10 -21.49 -7.79 -0.73
CA ASP A 10 -20.47 -6.86 -1.24
C ASP A 10 -19.15 -7.58 -1.56
N LEU A 11 -18.72 -8.48 -0.66
CA LEU A 11 -17.54 -9.32 -0.87
C LEU A 11 -17.71 -10.24 -2.08
N ALA A 12 -18.87 -10.91 -2.20
CA ALA A 12 -19.14 -11.81 -3.31
C ALA A 12 -19.18 -11.09 -4.66
N GLU A 13 -19.70 -9.86 -4.70
CA GLU A 13 -19.69 -8.99 -5.87
C GLU A 13 -18.26 -8.59 -6.25
N SER A 14 -17.46 -8.13 -5.28
CA SER A 14 -16.06 -7.75 -5.51
C SER A 14 -15.23 -8.91 -6.06
N VAL A 15 -15.37 -10.11 -5.49
CA VAL A 15 -14.68 -11.32 -5.96
C VAL A 15 -15.14 -11.71 -7.37
N ARG A 16 -16.42 -11.54 -7.71
CA ARG A 16 -16.92 -11.75 -9.07
C ARG A 16 -16.30 -10.76 -10.05
N ALA A 17 -16.27 -9.48 -9.70
CA ALA A 17 -15.72 -8.43 -10.54
C ALA A 17 -14.24 -8.67 -10.89
N VAL A 18 -13.43 -9.12 -9.93
CA VAL A 18 -12.02 -9.49 -10.19
C VAL A 18 -11.92 -10.61 -11.23
N ARG A 19 -12.73 -11.66 -11.09
CA ARG A 19 -12.72 -12.80 -12.03
C ARG A 19 -13.23 -12.45 -13.42
N GLU A 20 -14.17 -11.52 -13.53
CA GLU A 20 -14.75 -11.09 -14.80
C GLU A 20 -13.86 -10.09 -15.55
N THR A 21 -13.10 -9.27 -14.81
CA THR A 21 -12.25 -8.22 -15.40
C THR A 21 -10.80 -8.63 -15.59
N GLU A 22 -10.36 -9.71 -14.93
CA GLU A 22 -9.00 -10.24 -14.96
C GLU A 22 -7.93 -9.14 -14.85
N PRO A 23 -7.94 -8.33 -13.78
CA PRO A 23 -7.14 -7.12 -13.71
C PRO A 23 -5.64 -7.45 -13.69
N LEU A 24 -4.86 -6.75 -14.51
CA LEU A 24 -3.40 -6.75 -14.40
C LEU A 24 -2.98 -6.02 -13.12
N VAL A 25 -2.31 -6.72 -12.21
CA VAL A 25 -1.84 -6.19 -10.92
C VAL A 25 -0.32 -6.20 -10.92
N GLN A 26 0.27 -5.00 -10.96
CA GLN A 26 1.71 -4.85 -10.80
C GLN A 26 2.07 -4.92 -9.32
N SER A 27 3.05 -5.75 -8.98
CA SER A 27 3.54 -5.89 -7.61
C SER A 27 5.03 -5.63 -7.54
N LEU A 28 5.40 -4.52 -6.88
CA LEU A 28 6.76 -4.25 -6.43
C LEU A 28 6.87 -4.77 -5.00
N THR A 29 7.14 -6.07 -4.87
CA THR A 29 7.18 -6.77 -3.58
C THR A 29 8.56 -7.33 -3.26
N ASN A 30 8.70 -7.87 -2.06
CA ASN A 30 9.93 -8.47 -1.58
C ASN A 30 10.15 -9.87 -2.22
N THR A 31 11.42 -10.30 -2.29
CA THR A 31 11.79 -11.57 -2.92
C THR A 31 11.36 -12.80 -2.13
N VAL A 32 11.05 -12.65 -0.84
CA VAL A 32 10.61 -13.76 0.02
C VAL A 32 9.20 -14.21 -0.35
N THR A 33 8.29 -13.27 -0.66
CA THR A 33 6.87 -13.56 -0.91
C THR A 33 6.45 -13.44 -2.37
N ILE A 34 7.36 -13.10 -3.29
CA ILE A 34 7.02 -12.78 -4.69
C ILE A 34 6.21 -13.88 -5.41
N ASN A 35 6.56 -15.15 -5.19
CA ASN A 35 5.84 -16.28 -5.76
C ASN A 35 4.44 -16.44 -5.16
N ASP A 36 4.30 -16.24 -3.85
CA ASP A 36 3.01 -16.37 -3.16
C ASP A 36 2.06 -15.24 -3.58
N VAL A 37 2.56 -14.01 -3.68
CA VAL A 37 1.82 -12.86 -4.20
C VAL A 37 1.31 -13.13 -5.62
N ALA A 38 2.15 -13.67 -6.50
CA ALA A 38 1.75 -14.05 -7.86
C ALA A 38 0.63 -15.11 -7.85
N ASN A 39 0.83 -16.19 -7.10
CA ASN A 39 -0.11 -17.31 -7.07
C ASN A 39 -1.45 -16.95 -6.42
N VAL A 40 -1.45 -16.13 -5.37
CA VAL A 40 -2.69 -15.64 -4.74
C VAL A 40 -3.44 -14.70 -5.69
N THR A 41 -2.73 -13.83 -6.42
CA THR A 41 -3.34 -12.97 -7.44
C THR A 41 -4.04 -13.81 -8.52
N LEU A 42 -3.36 -14.84 -9.04
CA LEU A 42 -3.93 -15.79 -10.00
C LEU A 42 -5.13 -16.56 -9.43
N HIS A 43 -5.04 -17.00 -8.17
CA HIS A 43 -6.12 -17.72 -7.50
C HIS A 43 -7.42 -16.93 -7.47
N TRP A 44 -7.34 -15.62 -7.25
CA TRP A 44 -8.50 -14.73 -7.24
C TRP A 44 -8.98 -14.31 -8.64
N GLY A 45 -8.23 -14.63 -9.70
CA GLY A 45 -8.56 -14.32 -11.09
C GLY A 45 -7.88 -13.08 -11.64
N GLY A 46 -6.94 -12.47 -10.91
CA GLY A 46 -6.11 -11.38 -11.42
C GLY A 46 -4.92 -11.89 -12.23
N LEU A 47 -4.29 -10.99 -12.99
CA LEU A 47 -3.07 -11.25 -13.76
C LEU A 47 -1.89 -10.60 -13.03
N PRO A 48 -0.97 -11.35 -12.40
CA PRO A 48 0.18 -10.76 -11.73
C PRO A 48 1.27 -10.32 -12.71
N VAL A 49 1.94 -9.20 -12.41
CA VAL A 49 3.20 -8.79 -13.05
C VAL A 49 4.16 -8.18 -12.02
N MET A 50 5.45 -8.50 -12.15
CA MET A 50 6.50 -8.16 -11.17
C MET A 50 7.56 -7.25 -11.78
N ALA A 51 7.15 -6.33 -12.65
CA ALA A 51 8.04 -5.30 -13.20
C ALA A 51 8.38 -4.30 -12.08
N ASP A 52 9.55 -4.48 -11.47
CA ASP A 52 9.96 -3.80 -10.24
C ASP A 52 11.34 -3.11 -10.35
N SER A 53 11.82 -2.92 -11.58
CA SER A 53 13.05 -2.20 -11.89
C SER A 53 12.78 -0.79 -12.39
N PHE A 54 13.60 0.16 -11.98
CA PHE A 54 13.55 1.54 -12.47
C PHE A 54 13.68 1.61 -13.99
N GLY A 55 12.84 2.41 -14.64
CA GLY A 55 12.69 2.54 -16.08
C GLY A 55 11.63 1.61 -16.70
N ASP A 56 11.31 0.49 -16.05
CA ASP A 56 10.26 -0.45 -16.48
C ASP A 56 9.01 -0.35 -15.58
N ALA A 57 9.21 -0.05 -14.30
CA ALA A 57 8.16 -0.01 -13.29
C ALA A 57 7.06 1.02 -13.62
N GLY A 58 7.44 2.20 -14.12
CA GLY A 58 6.48 3.19 -14.61
C GLY A 58 5.73 2.74 -15.85
N GLU A 59 6.43 2.19 -16.85
CA GLU A 59 5.80 1.71 -18.09
C GLU A 59 4.78 0.60 -17.81
N MET A 60 5.10 -0.32 -16.90
CA MET A 60 4.16 -1.37 -16.48
C MET A 60 2.98 -0.80 -15.68
N ALA A 61 3.22 0.19 -14.83
CA ALA A 61 2.14 0.84 -14.06
C ALA A 61 1.09 1.47 -14.98
N ASP A 62 1.50 2.04 -16.12
CA ASP A 62 0.60 2.64 -17.12
C ASP A 62 -0.38 1.63 -17.74
N LEU A 63 0.02 0.34 -17.77
CA LEU A 63 -0.76 -0.78 -18.30
C LEU A 63 -1.57 -1.51 -17.22
N ALA A 64 -1.20 -1.35 -15.95
CA ALA A 64 -1.81 -2.03 -14.83
C ALA A 64 -3.21 -1.48 -14.50
N ARG A 65 -3.99 -2.29 -13.79
CA ARG A 65 -5.26 -1.90 -13.17
C ARG A 65 -5.12 -1.54 -11.69
N ALA A 66 -4.04 -1.99 -11.05
CA ALA A 66 -3.66 -1.65 -9.69
C ALA A 66 -2.15 -1.88 -9.49
N VAL A 67 -1.56 -1.14 -8.55
CA VAL A 67 -0.15 -1.28 -8.16
C VAL A 67 -0.05 -1.59 -6.67
N LEU A 68 0.70 -2.63 -6.32
CA LEU A 68 1.11 -2.94 -4.95
C LEU A 68 2.57 -2.53 -4.74
N ILE A 69 2.80 -1.67 -3.74
CA ILE A 69 4.13 -1.30 -3.25
C ILE A 69 4.32 -1.92 -1.86
N ASN A 70 5.21 -2.90 -1.75
CA ASN A 70 5.57 -3.55 -0.49
C ASN A 70 7.04 -3.25 -0.14
N THR A 71 7.26 -2.76 1.08
CA THR A 71 8.58 -2.27 1.54
C THR A 71 9.39 -3.30 2.33
N GLY A 72 9.02 -4.59 2.28
CA GLY A 72 9.62 -5.65 3.10
C GLY A 72 11.10 -5.88 2.83
N GLN A 73 11.51 -5.74 1.56
CA GLN A 73 12.90 -5.72 1.13
C GLN A 73 13.06 -4.66 0.04
N VAL A 74 13.94 -3.71 0.30
CA VAL A 74 14.17 -2.58 -0.60
C VAL A 74 15.67 -2.55 -0.93
N PRO A 75 16.13 -3.40 -1.86
CA PRO A 75 17.51 -3.31 -2.35
C PRO A 75 17.71 -1.99 -3.11
N ASP A 76 18.97 -1.61 -3.29
CA ASP A 76 19.35 -0.38 -4.01
C ASP A 76 18.65 -0.30 -5.38
N GLY A 77 18.10 0.87 -5.72
CA GLY A 77 17.36 1.10 -6.97
C GLY A 77 15.87 0.73 -6.91
N ARG A 78 15.40 0.04 -5.86
CA ARG A 78 13.99 -0.36 -5.72
C ARG A 78 13.09 0.79 -5.28
N VAL A 79 13.60 1.72 -4.47
CA VAL A 79 12.84 2.90 -4.04
C VAL A 79 12.46 3.73 -5.27
N GLU A 80 13.41 3.96 -6.17
CA GLU A 80 13.21 4.73 -7.39
C GLU A 80 12.14 4.09 -8.29
N ALA A 81 12.14 2.76 -8.40
CA ALA A 81 11.10 2.01 -9.12
C ALA A 81 9.71 2.16 -8.46
N MET A 82 9.63 2.14 -7.12
CA MET A 82 8.39 2.37 -6.38
C MET A 82 7.85 3.79 -6.62
N HIS A 83 8.71 4.80 -6.57
CA HIS A 83 8.32 6.18 -6.91
C HIS A 83 7.84 6.31 -8.36
N GLU A 84 8.55 5.67 -9.30
CA GLU A 84 8.18 5.71 -10.72
C GLU A 84 6.80 5.06 -10.97
N ALA A 85 6.57 3.87 -10.44
CA ALA A 85 5.29 3.16 -10.55
C ALA A 85 4.16 3.91 -9.84
N GLY A 86 4.38 4.37 -8.60
CA GLY A 86 3.38 5.09 -7.81
C GLY A 86 2.96 6.40 -8.45
N LYS A 87 3.92 7.23 -8.89
CA LYS A 87 3.63 8.49 -9.60
C LYS A 87 2.87 8.24 -10.89
N LYS A 88 3.32 7.27 -11.70
CA LYS A 88 2.62 6.93 -12.95
C LYS A 88 1.20 6.47 -12.68
N ALA A 89 1.00 5.64 -11.66
CA ALA A 89 -0.32 5.18 -11.27
C ALA A 89 -1.22 6.36 -10.83
N ASN A 90 -0.73 7.27 -10.00
CA ASN A 90 -1.48 8.47 -9.60
C ASN A 90 -1.84 9.37 -10.78
N GLU A 91 -0.91 9.64 -11.70
CA GLU A 91 -1.17 10.41 -12.93
C GLU A 91 -2.31 9.82 -13.77
N ARG A 92 -2.46 8.49 -13.75
CA ARG A 92 -3.46 7.73 -14.51
C ARG A 92 -4.73 7.43 -13.72
N GLY A 93 -4.79 7.78 -12.44
CA GLY A 93 -5.89 7.43 -11.54
C GLY A 93 -5.98 5.92 -11.25
N ILE A 94 -4.85 5.21 -11.33
CA ILE A 94 -4.74 3.79 -11.01
C ILE A 94 -4.54 3.64 -9.50
N PRO A 95 -5.31 2.78 -8.81
CA PRO A 95 -5.20 2.63 -7.37
C PRO A 95 -3.86 2.03 -6.96
N VAL A 96 -3.26 2.61 -5.92
CA VAL A 96 -1.99 2.16 -5.34
C VAL A 96 -2.22 1.66 -3.91
N VAL A 97 -1.71 0.47 -3.62
CA VAL A 97 -1.73 -0.15 -2.29
C VAL A 97 -0.34 -0.08 -1.68
N LEU A 98 -0.23 0.45 -0.46
CA LEU A 98 0.98 0.40 0.34
C LEU A 98 0.91 -0.74 1.35
N ASP A 99 1.95 -1.57 1.38
CA ASP A 99 2.26 -2.52 2.42
C ASP A 99 3.59 -2.11 3.10
N PRO A 100 3.54 -1.37 4.22
CA PRO A 100 4.68 -0.67 4.81
C PRO A 100 5.55 -1.59 5.69
N VAL A 101 5.76 -2.84 5.26
CA VAL A 101 6.47 -3.88 6.02
C VAL A 101 7.74 -3.36 6.69
N GLY A 102 7.76 -3.44 8.02
CA GLY A 102 8.91 -3.10 8.84
C GLY A 102 9.14 -1.60 9.08
N VAL A 103 8.23 -0.71 8.67
CA VAL A 103 8.24 0.68 9.18
C VAL A 103 8.22 0.68 10.71
N GLY A 104 8.97 1.60 11.33
CA GLY A 104 9.16 1.62 12.79
C GLY A 104 10.25 0.70 13.34
N SER A 105 10.90 -0.13 12.48
CA SER A 105 12.00 -1.00 12.93
C SER A 105 13.40 -0.39 12.77
N THR A 106 13.60 0.47 11.77
CA THR A 106 14.86 1.20 11.56
C THR A 106 14.61 2.57 10.93
N PRO A 107 15.48 3.57 11.17
CA PRO A 107 15.37 4.90 10.55
C PRO A 107 15.40 4.85 9.02
N SER A 108 16.14 3.90 8.43
CA SER A 108 16.18 3.74 6.97
C SER A 108 14.83 3.29 6.39
N ARG A 109 14.08 2.45 7.10
CA ARG A 109 12.75 2.02 6.68
C ARG A 109 11.72 3.13 6.86
N GLU A 110 11.85 3.93 7.92
CA GLU A 110 11.03 5.15 8.12
C GLU A 110 11.28 6.17 7.00
N ALA A 111 12.53 6.43 6.64
CA ALA A 111 12.87 7.36 5.56
C ALA A 111 12.31 6.92 4.18
N VAL A 112 12.25 5.61 3.91
CA VAL A 112 11.60 5.09 2.70
C VAL A 112 10.10 5.35 2.74
N ALA A 113 9.44 5.07 3.86
CA ALA A 113 8.01 5.33 4.03
C ALA A 113 7.69 6.82 3.91
N GLU A 114 8.48 7.69 4.54
CA GLU A 114 8.38 9.16 4.46
C GLU A 114 8.47 9.65 3.01
N SER A 115 9.51 9.20 2.29
CA SER A 115 9.71 9.51 0.88
C SER A 115 8.49 9.12 0.04
N LEU A 116 7.99 7.90 0.19
CA LEU A 116 6.83 7.40 -0.55
C LEU A 116 5.54 8.20 -0.23
N LEU A 117 5.24 8.44 1.05
CA LEU A 117 4.06 9.20 1.48
C LEU A 117 4.09 10.66 1.01
N SER A 118 5.28 11.24 0.85
CA SER A 118 5.43 12.62 0.39
C SER A 118 5.16 12.80 -1.11
N GLU A 119 5.23 11.74 -1.91
CA GLU A 119 5.19 11.81 -3.38
C GLU A 119 4.10 10.96 -4.03
N ILE A 120 3.46 10.05 -3.30
CA ILE A 120 2.47 9.10 -3.83
C ILE A 120 1.20 9.15 -2.97
N ASP A 121 0.07 9.36 -3.64
CA ASP A 121 -1.26 9.22 -3.05
C ASP A 121 -1.66 7.74 -3.05
N PHE A 122 -1.77 7.15 -1.86
CA PHE A 122 -2.19 5.76 -1.70
C PHE A 122 -3.70 5.63 -1.59
N THR A 123 -4.27 4.64 -2.28
CA THR A 123 -5.70 4.32 -2.19
C THR A 123 -5.99 3.44 -0.97
N VAL A 124 -5.08 2.50 -0.69
CA VAL A 124 -5.17 1.61 0.47
C VAL A 124 -3.80 1.53 1.14
N ILE A 125 -3.78 1.58 2.46
CA ILE A 125 -2.60 1.28 3.28
C ILE A 125 -2.95 0.09 4.16
N ASN A 126 -2.21 -1.01 4.03
CA ASN A 126 -2.47 -2.24 4.76
C ASN A 126 -1.23 -2.67 5.54
N GLY A 127 -1.30 -2.66 6.86
CA GLY A 127 -0.20 -3.03 7.75
C GLY A 127 -0.69 -3.62 9.06
N ASN A 128 0.23 -4.15 9.87
CA ASN A 128 -0.12 -4.57 11.22
C ASN A 128 -0.25 -3.37 12.18
N TYR A 129 -0.75 -3.58 13.40
CA TYR A 129 -0.95 -2.51 14.38
C TYR A 129 0.31 -1.68 14.67
N GLY A 130 1.47 -2.33 14.76
CA GLY A 130 2.75 -1.66 14.99
C GLY A 130 3.18 -0.81 13.79
N GLU A 131 3.06 -1.37 12.59
CA GLU A 131 3.39 -0.67 11.34
C GLU A 131 2.47 0.52 11.09
N ILE A 132 1.16 0.38 11.29
CA ILE A 132 0.19 1.49 11.15
C ILE A 132 0.48 2.59 12.19
N SER A 133 0.83 2.22 13.41
CA SER A 133 1.19 3.19 14.46
C SER A 133 2.47 3.95 14.12
N ALA A 134 3.50 3.26 13.65
CA ALA A 134 4.74 3.89 13.20
C ALA A 134 4.51 4.77 11.97
N LEU A 135 3.75 4.29 10.98
CA LEU A 135 3.46 5.03 9.76
C LEU A 135 2.63 6.29 10.03
N ALA A 136 1.70 6.26 10.99
CA ALA A 136 0.97 7.45 11.42
C ALA A 136 1.89 8.51 12.04
N GLY A 137 2.92 8.09 12.78
CA GLY A 137 3.97 8.99 13.27
C GLY A 137 4.77 9.63 12.14
N VAL A 138 5.23 8.81 11.19
CA VAL A 138 5.95 9.28 9.99
C VAL A 138 5.10 10.28 9.19
N GLU A 139 3.84 9.97 8.93
CA GLU A 139 2.93 10.84 8.19
C GLU A 139 2.66 12.18 8.91
N ALA A 140 2.56 12.15 10.24
CA ALA A 140 2.42 13.38 11.03
C ALA A 140 3.65 14.29 10.91
N GLU A 141 4.84 13.71 10.85
CA GLU A 141 6.09 14.44 10.59
C GLU A 141 6.09 15.05 9.17
N VAL A 142 5.71 14.27 8.15
CA VAL A 142 5.58 14.73 6.75
C VAL A 142 4.62 15.92 6.63
N LYS A 143 3.49 15.88 7.34
CA LYS A 143 2.47 16.94 7.32
C LYS A 143 2.74 18.09 8.31
N GLY A 144 3.77 17.97 9.16
CA GLY A 144 4.12 18.98 10.16
C GLY A 144 3.06 19.17 11.25
N VAL A 145 2.33 18.12 11.62
CA VAL A 145 1.25 18.18 12.61
C VAL A 145 1.81 17.90 14.00
N GLU A 146 1.70 18.86 14.92
CA GLU A 146 2.11 18.66 16.32
C GLU A 146 1.13 17.71 17.04
N SER A 147 1.67 16.67 17.69
CA SER A 147 0.97 15.68 18.55
C SER A 147 0.37 14.47 17.82
N VAL A 148 1.21 13.50 17.48
CA VAL A 148 0.79 12.17 17.02
C VAL A 148 1.72 11.10 17.59
N GLY A 149 1.89 11.09 18.92
CA GLY A 149 2.88 10.23 19.59
C GLY A 149 2.31 9.05 20.38
N GLU A 150 1.04 9.12 20.78
CA GLU A 150 0.42 8.10 21.64
C GLU A 150 -1.04 7.90 21.27
N TYR A 151 -1.29 7.24 20.13
CA TYR A 151 -2.60 6.66 19.91
C TYR A 151 -2.68 5.33 20.68
N GLU A 152 -3.11 5.40 21.93
CA GLU A 152 -3.32 4.18 22.74
C GLU A 152 -4.35 3.21 22.12
N ALA A 153 -5.16 3.67 21.16
CA ALA A 153 -6.16 2.87 20.48
C ALA A 153 -5.91 2.85 18.96
N ILE A 154 -5.69 1.65 18.41
CA ILE A 154 -5.43 1.43 16.98
C ILE A 154 -6.51 2.02 16.07
N GLU A 155 -7.77 2.02 16.50
CA GLU A 155 -8.88 2.63 15.77
C GLU A 155 -8.65 4.14 15.52
N ARG A 156 -8.18 4.87 16.54
CA ARG A 156 -7.86 6.30 16.42
C ARG A 156 -6.64 6.53 15.55
N THR A 157 -5.62 5.69 15.68
CA THR A 157 -4.41 5.71 14.83
C THR A 157 -4.79 5.57 13.36
N ALA A 158 -5.52 4.50 13.03
CA ALA A 158 -5.90 4.17 11.68
C ALA A 158 -6.84 5.24 11.10
N GLY A 159 -7.78 5.74 11.92
CA GLY A 159 -8.65 6.86 11.53
C GLY A 159 -7.86 8.13 11.21
N SER A 160 -6.90 8.51 12.05
CA SER A 160 -6.08 9.70 11.80
C SER A 160 -5.21 9.56 10.55
N LEU A 161 -4.60 8.38 10.34
CA LEU A 161 -3.81 8.11 9.14
C LEU A 161 -4.68 8.12 7.88
N ALA A 162 -5.90 7.58 7.95
CA ALA A 162 -6.87 7.63 6.85
C ALA A 162 -7.28 9.07 6.53
N GLU A 163 -7.50 9.91 7.54
CA GLU A 163 -7.87 11.31 7.36
C GLU A 163 -6.72 12.14 6.75
N SER A 164 -5.47 11.90 7.16
CA SER A 164 -4.32 12.68 6.67
C SER A 164 -3.90 12.29 5.25
N THR A 165 -4.00 11.00 4.91
CA THR A 165 -3.59 10.47 3.60
C THR A 165 -4.75 10.43 2.59
N GLY A 166 -6.00 10.44 3.06
CA GLY A 166 -7.17 10.15 2.22
C GLY A 166 -7.32 8.67 1.84
N ALA A 167 -6.42 7.79 2.30
CA ALA A 167 -6.44 6.37 2.01
C ALA A 167 -7.45 5.61 2.87
N THR A 168 -7.88 4.44 2.39
CA THR A 168 -8.46 3.42 3.29
C THR A 168 -7.34 2.74 4.06
N VAL A 169 -7.39 2.77 5.39
CA VAL A 169 -6.38 2.13 6.25
C VAL A 169 -6.90 0.82 6.82
N VAL A 170 -6.14 -0.25 6.60
CA VAL A 170 -6.38 -1.58 7.17
C VAL A 170 -5.29 -1.85 8.21
N ALA A 171 -5.71 -1.96 9.47
CA ALA A 171 -4.85 -2.35 10.57
C ALA A 171 -5.16 -3.80 10.96
N SER A 172 -4.20 -4.71 10.75
CA SER A 172 -4.33 -6.13 11.09
C SER A 172 -3.59 -6.48 12.38
N GLY A 173 -4.12 -7.43 13.14
CA GLY A 173 -3.56 -7.82 14.43
C GLY A 173 -4.52 -8.67 15.24
N VAL A 174 -4.02 -9.16 16.38
CA VAL A 174 -4.84 -9.73 17.43
C VAL A 174 -5.13 -8.66 18.46
N GLU A 175 -6.41 -8.51 18.80
CA GLU A 175 -6.92 -7.68 19.89
C GLU A 175 -6.64 -8.33 21.26
#